data_AF-A0A2B7YP86-F1
#
_entry.id   AF-A0A2B7YP86-F1
#
_cell.length_a   1.000
_cell.length_b   1.000
_cell.length_c   1.000
_cell.angle_alpha   90.00
_cell.angle_beta   90.00
_cell.angle_gamma   90.00
#
_symmetry.space_group_name_H-M   'P 1'
#
loop_
_entity.id
_entity.type
_entity.pdbx_description
1 polymer ?
#
loop_
_entity_poly.entity_id
_entity_poly.type
_entity_poly.pdbx_seq_one_letter_code
_entity_poly.pdbx_strand_id
1 'polypeptide(L)'
;MLSTLSFSYQVNYDDVVDIVLRNYPQSRVTKIEISNYKGKIVYDGEAFDKGQKIEFIINVNTGEVYKMDPNYDDEYNPSYNLPITFEQASRIALDNSFNGKVKSIELKNIDKKAYYTVEVKEDKSEKEINIDANSGKILTIKESM
;
A
#
# COMPACT_ATOMS: atom_id res chain seq x y z
N MET A 1 15.87 3.24 32.43
CA MET A 1 14.76 3.47 31.49
C MET A 1 15.36 3.54 30.10
N LEU A 2 15.40 2.41 29.37
CA LEU A 2 15.81 2.41 27.97
C LEU A 2 14.60 2.87 27.15
N SER A 3 14.69 4.04 26.52
CA SER A 3 13.72 4.48 25.53
C SER A 3 13.85 3.56 24.31
N THR A 4 12.88 2.68 24.10
CA THR A 4 12.71 2.03 22.82
C THR A 4 12.35 3.12 21.81
N LEU A 5 13.31 3.52 20.96
CA LEU A 5 13.02 4.27 19.74
C LEU A 5 12.07 3.40 18.91
N SER A 6 10.76 3.63 19.05
CA SER A 6 9.78 3.11 18.11
C SER A 6 10.05 3.81 16.79
N PHE A 7 10.76 3.13 15.89
CA PHE A 7 11.00 3.60 14.54
C PHE A 7 9.66 3.52 13.79
N SER A 8 8.82 4.56 13.91
CA SER A 8 7.69 4.75 13.01
C SER A 8 8.24 5.29 11.70
N TYR A 9 7.80 4.74 10.56
CA TYR A 9 8.09 5.34 9.27
C TYR A 9 7.55 6.78 9.26
N GLN A 10 8.38 7.73 8.84
CA GLN A 10 8.00 9.14 8.83
C GLN A 10 7.06 9.47 7.67
N VAL A 11 7.19 8.75 6.55
CA VAL A 11 6.31 8.84 5.40
C VAL A 11 5.22 7.77 5.57
N ASN A 12 3.96 8.19 5.60
CA ASN A 12 2.83 7.26 5.65
C ASN A 12 2.37 6.87 4.22
N TYR A 13 1.36 6.01 4.11
CA TYR A 13 0.90 5.55 2.80
C TYR A 13 0.22 6.63 1.96
N ASP A 14 -0.46 7.60 2.57
CA ASP A 14 -1.08 8.72 1.86
C ASP A 14 -0.01 9.72 1.37
N ASP A 15 1.09 9.90 2.11
CA ASP A 15 2.24 10.69 1.64
C ASP A 15 2.88 10.07 0.38
N VAL A 16 2.96 8.74 0.31
CA VAL A 16 3.42 8.00 -0.89
C VAL A 16 2.50 8.29 -2.07
N VAL A 17 1.18 8.23 -1.85
CA VAL A 17 0.17 8.56 -2.88
C VAL A 17 0.37 9.99 -3.39
N ASP A 18 0.55 10.96 -2.49
CA ASP A 18 0.79 12.35 -2.86
C ASP A 18 2.08 12.53 -3.68
N ILE A 19 3.17 11.84 -3.32
CA ILE A 19 4.43 11.89 -4.09
C ILE A 19 4.24 11.37 -5.51
N VAL A 20 3.50 10.26 -5.68
CA VAL A 20 3.21 9.69 -7.00
C VAL A 20 2.32 10.65 -7.80
N LEU A 21 1.24 11.18 -7.21
CA LEU A 21 0.32 12.10 -7.87
C LEU A 21 0.99 13.42 -8.30
N ARG A 22 1.99 13.93 -7.58
CA ARG A 22 2.74 15.13 -8.00
C ARG A 22 3.48 14.93 -9.33
N ASN A 23 3.94 13.71 -9.61
CA ASN A 23 4.65 13.37 -10.85
C ASN A 23 3.69 12.88 -11.93
N TYR A 24 2.62 12.16 -11.55
CA TYR A 24 1.59 11.63 -12.43
C TYR A 24 0.19 12.01 -11.92
N PRO A 25 -0.31 13.23 -12.20
CA PRO A 25 -1.51 13.77 -11.57
C PRO A 25 -2.83 13.07 -11.90
N GLN A 26 -2.84 12.22 -12.93
CA GLN A 26 -4.01 11.44 -13.32
C GLN A 26 -3.84 9.95 -12.98
N SER A 27 -2.73 9.60 -12.31
CA SER A 27 -2.44 8.22 -11.94
C SER A 27 -3.30 7.73 -10.79
N ARG A 28 -3.35 6.41 -10.63
CA ARG A 28 -3.90 5.73 -9.47
C ARG A 28 -2.85 4.79 -8.90
N VAL A 29 -2.46 4.99 -7.64
CA VAL A 29 -1.67 3.99 -6.91
C VAL A 29 -2.54 2.74 -6.67
N THR A 30 -1.98 1.58 -6.98
CA THR A 30 -2.66 0.28 -6.89
C THR A 30 -1.95 -0.66 -5.93
N LYS A 31 -0.66 -0.50 -5.70
CA LYS A 31 0.08 -1.33 -4.75
C LYS A 31 1.12 -0.50 -4.01
N ILE A 32 1.25 -0.73 -2.71
CA ILE A 32 2.38 -0.28 -1.90
C ILE A 32 2.84 -1.46 -1.04
N GLU A 33 4.12 -1.84 -1.16
CA GLU A 33 4.75 -2.92 -0.41
C GLU A 33 6.03 -2.41 0.27
N ILE A 34 6.26 -2.82 1.51
CA ILE A 34 7.51 -2.55 2.22
C ILE A 34 8.55 -3.57 1.76
N SER A 35 9.62 -3.08 1.14
CA SER A 35 10.67 -3.91 0.56
C SER A 35 12.06 -3.42 0.97
N ASN A 36 13.09 -4.20 0.62
CA ASN A 36 14.48 -3.77 0.69
C ASN A 36 15.00 -3.44 -0.70
N TYR A 37 15.50 -2.22 -0.88
CA TYR A 37 16.15 -1.80 -2.12
C TYR A 37 17.53 -1.26 -1.80
N LYS A 38 18.57 -1.96 -2.27
CA LYS A 38 19.98 -1.59 -2.07
C LYS A 38 20.34 -1.32 -0.59
N GLY A 39 19.81 -2.17 0.31
CA GLY A 39 20.05 -2.06 1.75
C GLY A 39 19.18 -1.01 2.47
N LYS A 40 18.30 -0.31 1.76
CA LYS A 40 17.36 0.66 2.35
C LYS A 40 15.96 0.07 2.41
N ILE A 41 15.21 0.39 3.47
CA ILE A 41 13.79 0.07 3.55
C ILE A 41 13.04 1.09 2.68
N VAL A 42 12.18 0.60 1.79
CA VAL A 42 11.46 1.40 0.80
C VAL A 42 10.01 0.96 0.71
N TYR A 43 9.17 1.87 0.25
CA TYR A 43 7.93 1.55 -0.43
C TYR A 43 8.27 1.20 -1.88
N ASP A 44 8.07 -0.05 -2.25
CA ASP A 44 8.06 -0.54 -3.63
C ASP A 44 6.60 -0.67 -4.06
N GLY A 45 6.21 -0.06 -5.18
CA GLY A 45 4.80 0.07 -5.50
C GLY A 45 4.50 0.34 -6.95
N GLU A 46 3.21 0.31 -7.23
CA GLU A 46 2.66 0.37 -8.57
C GLU A 46 1.57 1.43 -8.63
N ALA A 47 1.55 2.18 -9.72
CA ALA A 47 0.46 3.07 -10.09
C ALA A 47 0.11 2.88 -11.57
N PHE A 48 -1.09 3.29 -11.97
CA PHE A 48 -1.50 3.30 -13.38
C PHE A 48 -1.86 4.71 -13.81
N ASP A 49 -1.29 5.19 -14.90
CA ASP A 49 -1.65 6.45 -15.56
C ASP A 49 -1.96 6.21 -17.03
N LYS A 50 -3.19 6.51 -17.46
CA LYS A 50 -3.62 6.40 -18.87
C LYS A 50 -3.30 5.03 -19.51
N GLY A 51 -3.49 3.95 -18.75
CA GLY A 51 -3.23 2.58 -19.21
C GLY A 51 -1.76 2.16 -19.20
N GLN A 52 -0.86 2.98 -18.63
CA GLN A 52 0.53 2.60 -18.40
C GLN A 52 0.75 2.32 -16.92
N LYS A 53 1.39 1.20 -16.62
CA LYS A 53 1.88 0.90 -15.28
C LYS A 53 3.10 1.76 -14.98
N ILE A 54 3.21 2.24 -13.75
CA ILE A 54 4.33 3.02 -13.23
C ILE A 54 4.83 2.27 -12.01
N GLU A 55 6.08 1.82 -12.06
CA GLU A 55 6.75 1.24 -10.91
C GLU A 55 7.51 2.34 -10.18
N PHE A 56 7.32 2.43 -8.86
CA PHE A 56 8.02 3.41 -8.04
C PHE A 56 8.70 2.76 -6.84
N ILE A 57 9.83 3.36 -6.43
CA ILE A 57 10.56 2.99 -5.22
C ILE A 57 10.82 4.26 -4.43
N ILE A 58 10.29 4.35 -3.21
CA ILE A 58 10.32 5.56 -2.38
C ILE A 58 10.85 5.21 -0.99
N ASN A 59 11.80 5.98 -0.48
CA ASN A 59 12.35 5.77 0.87
C ASN A 59 11.29 6.02 1.96
N VAL A 60 11.08 5.04 2.85
CA VAL A 60 10.04 5.09 3.90
C VAL A 60 10.22 6.19 4.95
N ASN A 61 11.41 6.76 5.09
CA ASN A 61 11.71 7.78 6.10
C ASN A 61 11.83 9.18 5.50
N THR A 62 12.29 9.29 4.27
CA THR A 62 12.62 10.60 3.66
C THR A 62 11.70 10.99 2.51
N GLY A 63 10.96 10.04 1.94
CA GLY A 63 10.17 10.27 0.73
C GLY A 63 11.04 10.44 -0.53
N GLU A 64 12.36 10.20 -0.43
CA GLU A 64 13.27 10.22 -1.57
C GLU A 64 12.84 9.16 -2.61
N VAL A 65 12.60 9.60 -3.84
CA VAL A 65 12.23 8.74 -4.96
C VAL A 65 13.49 8.14 -5.58
N TYR A 66 13.67 6.83 -5.47
CA TYR A 66 14.78 6.10 -6.10
C TYR A 66 14.49 5.63 -7.52
N LYS A 67 13.22 5.32 -7.81
CA LYS A 67 12.72 4.89 -9.11
C LYS A 67 11.30 5.41 -9.30
N MET A 68 10.98 5.83 -10.51
CA MET A 68 9.60 6.11 -10.93
C MET A 68 9.54 5.98 -12.46
N ASP A 69 9.40 4.76 -12.93
CA ASP A 69 9.55 4.43 -14.35
C ASP A 69 8.23 3.87 -14.90
N PRO A 70 7.72 4.42 -16.02
CA PRO A 70 6.61 3.81 -16.73
C PRO A 70 7.06 2.51 -17.40
N ASN A 71 6.32 1.42 -17.14
CA ASN A 71 6.49 0.12 -17.79
C ASN A 71 5.21 -0.22 -18.58
N TYR A 72 5.38 -0.74 -19.79
CA TYR A 72 4.26 -1.21 -20.62
C TYR A 72 3.94 -2.65 -20.25
N ASP A 73 3.13 -2.84 -19.22
CA ASP A 73 2.49 -4.13 -18.96
C ASP A 73 1.07 -3.93 -18.39
N ASP A 74 0.12 -4.49 -19.14
CA ASP A 74 -1.31 -4.71 -18.91
C ASP A 74 -2.30 -3.56 -18.63
N GLU A 75 -3.49 -3.78 -19.18
CA GLU A 75 -4.69 -2.94 -19.20
C GLU A 75 -5.39 -2.92 -17.83
N TYR A 76 -4.91 -2.11 -16.90
CA TYR A 76 -5.65 -1.78 -15.67
C TYR A 76 -6.03 -0.30 -15.66
N ASN A 77 -7.33 -0.02 -15.85
CA ASN A 77 -7.86 1.34 -15.76
C ASN A 77 -9.10 1.39 -14.85
N PRO A 78 -8.92 1.47 -13.52
CA PRO A 78 -10.02 1.71 -12.62
C PRO A 78 -10.17 3.21 -12.39
N SER A 79 -11.12 3.81 -13.10
CA SER A 79 -11.67 5.10 -12.70
C SER A 79 -12.68 4.88 -11.56
N TYR A 80 -12.17 4.73 -10.34
CA TYR A 80 -12.99 4.70 -9.13
C TYR A 80 -12.62 5.89 -8.25
N ASN A 81 -13.60 6.67 -7.79
CA ASN A 81 -13.36 7.52 -6.63
C ASN A 81 -13.49 6.63 -5.39
N LEU A 82 -12.38 6.37 -4.67
CA LEU A 82 -12.37 5.46 -3.52
C LEU A 82 -12.30 6.27 -2.23
N PRO A 83 -13.37 6.28 -1.41
CA PRO A 83 -13.40 6.97 -0.13
C PRO A 83 -12.36 6.49 0.88
N ILE A 84 -12.00 5.20 0.86
CA ILE A 84 -11.03 4.64 1.79
C ILE A 84 -9.63 4.82 1.21
N THR A 85 -8.75 5.49 1.96
CA THR A 85 -7.34 5.69 1.58
C THR A 85 -6.48 4.48 1.93
N PHE A 86 -5.25 4.44 1.43
CA PHE A 86 -4.29 3.39 1.79
C PHE A 86 -3.94 3.45 3.29
N GLU A 87 -3.76 4.65 3.84
CA GLU A 87 -3.53 4.83 5.27
C GLU A 87 -4.73 4.36 6.11
N GLN A 88 -5.95 4.62 5.67
CA GLN A 88 -7.15 4.12 6.35
C GLN A 88 -7.25 2.59 6.29
N ALA A 89 -6.97 1.98 5.13
CA ALA A 89 -6.93 0.52 4.98
C ALA A 89 -5.86 -0.11 5.90
N SER A 90 -4.68 0.50 5.97
CA SER A 90 -3.61 0.13 6.90
C SER A 90 -4.09 0.11 8.35
N ARG A 91 -4.75 1.19 8.80
CA ARG A 91 -5.29 1.30 10.17
C ARG A 91 -6.33 0.23 10.47
N ILE A 92 -7.31 0.04 9.58
CA ILE A 92 -8.34 -0.98 9.74
C ILE A 92 -7.72 -2.38 9.87
N ALA A 93 -6.70 -2.69 9.04
CA ALA A 93 -6.00 -3.97 9.11
C ALA A 93 -5.22 -4.14 10.43
N LEU A 94 -4.52 -3.10 10.88
CA LEU A 94 -3.76 -3.11 12.13
C LEU A 94 -4.66 -3.26 13.35
N ASP A 95 -5.82 -2.60 13.37
CA ASP A 95 -6.84 -2.74 14.43
C ASP A 95 -7.42 -4.17 14.52
N ASN A 96 -7.24 -4.98 13.47
CA ASN A 96 -7.66 -6.39 13.39
C ASN A 96 -6.47 -7.36 13.40
N SER A 97 -5.30 -6.87 13.83
CA SER A 97 -4.08 -7.65 14.02
C SER A 97 -3.62 -7.62 15.48
N PHE A 98 -2.74 -8.54 15.86
CA PHE A 98 -2.13 -8.59 17.18
C PHE A 98 -0.66 -8.22 17.09
N ASN A 99 -0.34 -6.95 17.42
CA ASN A 99 1.00 -6.36 17.27
C ASN A 99 1.59 -6.53 15.85
N GLY A 100 0.72 -6.54 14.83
CA GLY A 100 1.12 -6.75 13.46
C GLY A 100 1.85 -5.56 12.83
N LYS A 101 2.54 -5.81 11.72
CA LYS A 101 3.12 -4.79 10.84
C LYS A 101 2.63 -5.01 9.42
N VAL A 102 2.12 -3.97 8.78
CA VAL A 102 1.71 -4.04 7.37
C VAL A 102 2.94 -4.33 6.50
N LYS A 103 2.82 -5.34 5.63
CA LYS A 103 3.80 -5.70 4.60
C LYS A 103 3.42 -5.08 3.26
N SER A 104 2.16 -5.23 2.86
CA SER A 104 1.67 -4.76 1.58
C SER A 104 0.21 -4.31 1.68
N ILE A 105 -0.16 -3.37 0.81
CA ILE A 105 -1.53 -2.95 0.56
C ILE A 105 -1.70 -2.95 -0.97
N GLU A 106 -2.65 -3.74 -1.45
CA GLU A 106 -2.94 -3.86 -2.89
C GLU A 106 -4.43 -3.60 -3.14
N LEU A 107 -4.73 -2.65 -4.03
CA LEU A 107 -6.07 -2.37 -4.51
C LEU A 107 -6.43 -3.38 -5.61
N LYS A 108 -7.42 -4.22 -5.33
CA LYS A 108 -7.95 -5.21 -6.26
C LYS A 108 -9.38 -4.88 -6.69
N ASN A 109 -9.78 -5.45 -7.81
CA ASN A 109 -11.14 -5.34 -8.30
C ASN A 109 -11.64 -6.71 -8.79
N ILE A 110 -12.82 -7.10 -8.32
CA ILE A 110 -13.56 -8.25 -8.86
C ILE A 110 -14.96 -7.75 -9.18
N ASP A 111 -15.44 -7.97 -10.40
CA ASP A 111 -16.79 -7.61 -10.85
C ASP A 111 -17.20 -6.17 -10.51
N LYS A 112 -16.30 -5.20 -10.76
CA LYS A 112 -16.48 -3.77 -10.48
C LYS A 112 -16.56 -3.41 -8.99
N LYS A 113 -16.25 -4.33 -8.08
CA LYS A 113 -16.14 -4.07 -6.64
C LYS A 113 -14.67 -3.96 -6.26
N ALA A 114 -14.27 -2.76 -5.87
CA ALA A 114 -12.92 -2.48 -5.42
C ALA A 114 -12.76 -2.82 -3.94
N TYR A 115 -11.65 -3.47 -3.59
CA TYR A 115 -11.28 -3.77 -2.22
C TYR A 115 -9.77 -3.71 -2.06
N TYR A 116 -9.29 -3.35 -0.87
CA TYR A 116 -7.89 -3.46 -0.50
C TYR A 116 -7.62 -4.85 0.05
N THR A 117 -6.54 -5.47 -0.40
CA THR A 117 -5.91 -6.61 0.27
C THR A 117 -4.73 -6.08 1.07
N VAL A 118 -4.79 -6.21 2.40
CA VAL A 118 -3.70 -5.80 3.30
C VAL A 118 -3.05 -7.04 3.88
N GLU A 119 -1.76 -7.21 3.65
CA GLU A 119 -0.97 -8.25 4.30
C GLU A 119 -0.32 -7.70 5.56
N VAL A 120 -0.53 -8.38 6.68
CA VAL A 120 0.00 -8.01 7.99
C VAL A 120 0.87 -9.14 8.52
N LYS A 121 2.13 -8.84 8.82
CA LYS A 121 3.04 -9.76 9.51
C LYS A 121 2.84 -9.68 11.01
N GLU A 122 2.50 -10.80 11.62
CA GLU A 122 2.51 -11.00 13.08
C GLU A 122 3.72 -11.89 13.46
N ASP A 123 3.96 -12.08 14.76
CA ASP A 123 5.14 -12.82 15.25
C ASP A 123 5.20 -14.27 14.75
N LYS A 124 4.04 -14.93 14.62
CA LYS A 124 3.91 -16.36 14.31
C LYS A 124 3.04 -16.67 13.10
N SER A 125 2.47 -15.65 12.47
CA SER A 125 1.56 -15.82 11.35
C SER A 125 1.57 -14.59 10.44
N GLU A 126 0.91 -14.71 9.31
CA GLU A 126 0.60 -13.63 8.39
C GLU A 126 -0.91 -13.58 8.19
N LYS A 127 -1.47 -12.38 8.17
CA LYS A 127 -2.88 -12.15 7.89
C LYS A 127 -3.05 -11.45 6.56
N GLU A 128 -3.94 -11.96 5.74
CA GLU A 128 -4.48 -11.27 4.57
C GLU A 128 -5.87 -10.75 4.95
N ILE A 129 -6.04 -9.43 4.97
CA ILE A 129 -7.29 -8.76 5.32
C ILE A 129 -7.82 -8.05 4.09
N ASN A 130 -8.98 -8.49 3.59
CA ASN A 130 -9.67 -7.81 2.49
C ASN A 130 -10.67 -6.81 3.04
N ILE A 131 -10.59 -5.55 2.59
CA ILE A 131 -11.36 -4.40 3.08
C ILE A 131 -12.08 -3.76 1.89
N ASP A 132 -13.39 -3.59 1.97
CA ASP A 132 -14.16 -2.88 0.97
C ASP A 132 -13.67 -1.43 0.81
N ALA A 133 -13.22 -1.07 -0.39
CA ALA A 133 -12.54 0.22 -0.62
C ALA A 133 -13.51 1.42 -0.63
N ASN A 134 -14.82 1.19 -0.53
CA ASN A 134 -15.84 2.24 -0.47
C ASN A 134 -16.32 2.51 0.95
N SER A 135 -16.42 1.47 1.77
CA SER A 135 -17.06 1.53 3.08
C SER A 135 -16.12 1.23 4.25
N GLY A 136 -14.93 0.68 4.00
CA GLY A 136 -13.99 0.26 5.03
C GLY A 136 -14.41 -1.02 5.74
N LYS A 137 -15.47 -1.70 5.28
CA LYS A 137 -15.93 -2.95 5.87
C LYS A 137 -14.94 -4.07 5.58
N ILE A 138 -14.60 -4.85 6.61
CA ILE A 138 -13.83 -6.07 6.44
C ILE A 138 -14.68 -7.10 5.70
N LEU A 139 -14.16 -7.60 4.59
CA LEU A 139 -14.77 -8.62 3.76
C LEU A 139 -14.30 -10.02 4.18
N THR A 140 -12.99 -10.20 4.37
CA THR A 140 -12.41 -11.47 4.80
C THR A 140 -11.14 -11.23 5.62
N ILE A 141 -10.86 -12.14 6.55
CA ILE A 141 -9.55 -12.29 7.20
C ILE A 141 -9.11 -13.72 6.97
N LYS A 142 -7.93 -13.91 6.39
CA LYS A 142 -7.27 -15.22 6.28
C LYS A 142 -5.98 -15.17 7.07
N GLU A 143 -5.67 -16.24 7.77
CA GLU A 143 -4.43 -16.40 8.52
C GLU A 143 -3.62 -17.55 7.94
N SER A 144 -2.32 -17.33 7.78
CA SER A 144 -1.34 -18.33 7.34
C SER A 144 -0.19 -18.40 8.35
N MET A 145 0.30 -19.60 8.66
CA MET A 145 1.38 -19.84 9.64
C MET A 145 2.71 -20.14 8.94
#